data_AF-A0A2K9ANY4-F1
#
_entry.id   AF-A0A2K9ANY4-F1
#
_cell.length_a   1.000
_cell.length_b   1.000
_cell.length_c   1.000
_cell.angle_alpha   90.00
_cell.angle_beta   90.00
_cell.angle_gamma   90.00
#
_symmetry.space_group_name_H-M   'P 1'
#
loop_
_entity.id
_entity.type
_entity.pdbx_description
1 polymer ?
#
loop_
_entity_poly.entity_id
_entity_poly.type
_entity_poly.pdbx_seq_one_letter_code
_entity_poly.pdbx_strand_id
1 'polypeptide(L)'
;MKTMIKILLGFIILIIIGGSIIWIKLNQNMNTIKEIPIENIDFTSYEDGIYEGLYYYEEQIGAKVEVHIKDGFIDNIVLVDHVHGLGQKAESIIDQVILEQSIDVDYISRASTSSKVILLAIDDAMKGNES
;
A
#
# COMPACT_ATOMS: atom_id res chain seq x y z
N MET A 1 -42.07 -31.43 -3.07
CA MET A 1 -40.75 -31.39 -3.75
C MET A 1 -40.55 -30.16 -4.65
N LYS A 2 -41.36 -29.93 -5.69
CA LYS A 2 -41.15 -28.81 -6.64
C LYS A 2 -41.17 -27.40 -6.00
N THR A 3 -42.03 -27.17 -5.00
CA THR A 3 -42.12 -25.87 -4.30
C THR A 3 -40.92 -25.60 -3.40
N MET A 4 -40.40 -26.64 -2.73
CA MET A 4 -39.21 -26.56 -1.87
C MET A 4 -37.95 -26.27 -2.70
N ILE A 5 -37.83 -26.91 -3.87
CA ILE A 5 -36.75 -26.66 -4.84
C ILE A 5 -36.77 -25.21 -5.35
N LYS A 6 -37.95 -24.63 -5.63
CA LYS A 6 -38.07 -23.23 -6.05
C LYS A 6 -37.64 -22.24 -4.96
N ILE A 7 -37.98 -22.51 -3.70
CA ILE A 7 -37.57 -21.69 -2.55
C ILE A 7 -36.05 -21.75 -2.36
N LEU A 8 -35.46 -22.94 -2.47
CA LEU A 8 -34.01 -23.12 -2.37
C LEU A 8 -33.26 -22.39 -3.50
N LEU A 9 -33.75 -22.49 -4.74
CA LEU A 9 -33.19 -21.77 -5.89
C LEU A 9 -33.27 -20.25 -5.71
N GLY A 10 -34.38 -19.73 -5.20
CA GLY A 10 -34.52 -18.31 -4.89
C GLY A 10 -33.51 -17.84 -3.83
N PHE A 11 -33.25 -18.65 -2.81
CA PHE A 11 -32.27 -18.35 -1.77
C PHE A 11 -30.83 -18.36 -2.30
N ILE A 12 -30.50 -19.32 -3.17
CA ILE A 12 -29.19 -19.42 -3.82
C ILE A 12 -28.93 -18.20 -4.72
N ILE A 13 -29.93 -17.76 -5.48
CA ILE A 13 -29.85 -16.56 -6.31
C ILE A 13 -29.61 -15.31 -5.45
N LEU A 14 -30.28 -15.19 -4.30
CA LEU A 14 -30.07 -14.11 -3.34
C LEU A 14 -28.64 -14.06 -2.78
N ILE A 15 -28.07 -15.23 -2.45
CA ILE A 15 -26.68 -15.33 -1.97
C ILE A 15 -25.69 -14.93 -3.08
N ILE A 16 -25.93 -15.35 -4.33
CA ILE A 16 -25.06 -15.00 -5.46
C ILE A 16 -25.09 -13.49 -5.73
N ILE A 17 -26.28 -12.86 -5.69
CA ILE A 17 -26.43 -11.42 -5.88
C ILE A 17 -25.74 -10.66 -4.74
N GLY A 18 -25.98 -11.07 -3.48
CA GLY A 18 -25.32 -10.47 -2.31
C GLY A 18 -23.79 -10.60 -2.37
N GLY A 19 -23.28 -11.79 -2.71
CA GLY A 19 -21.86 -12.02 -2.89
C GLY A 19 -21.25 -11.17 -4.01
N SER A 20 -21.97 -10.99 -5.13
CA SER A 20 -21.54 -10.16 -6.26
C SER A 20 -21.46 -8.67 -5.90
N ILE A 21 -22.43 -8.15 -5.14
CA ILE A 21 -22.42 -6.73 -4.69
C ILE A 21 -21.26 -6.49 -3.72
N ILE A 22 -21.03 -7.41 -2.78
CA ILE A 22 -19.90 -7.33 -1.85
C ILE A 22 -18.57 -7.38 -2.61
N TRP A 23 -18.44 -8.27 -3.61
CA TRP A 23 -17.24 -8.41 -4.42
C TRP A 23 -16.93 -7.16 -5.27
N ILE A 24 -17.94 -6.54 -5.89
CA ILE A 24 -17.77 -5.30 -6.65
C ILE A 24 -17.27 -4.17 -5.73
N LYS A 25 -17.86 -4.01 -4.54
CA LYS A 25 -17.47 -2.96 -3.59
C LYS A 25 -16.03 -3.15 -3.09
N LEU A 26 -15.59 -4.39 -2.87
CA LEU A 26 -14.21 -4.69 -2.48
C LEU A 26 -13.20 -4.41 -3.60
N ASN A 27 -13.57 -4.64 -4.87
CA ASN A 27 -12.65 -4.53 -5.99
C ASN A 27 -12.46 -3.10 -6.51
N GLN A 28 -13.41 -2.19 -6.27
CA GLN A 28 -13.33 -0.80 -6.75
C GLN A 28 -12.31 0.05 -5.98
N ASN A 29 -12.16 -0.16 -4.67
CA ASN A 29 -11.31 0.67 -3.82
C ASN A 29 -9.79 0.43 -4.03
N MET A 30 -9.39 -0.73 -4.52
CA MET A 30 -7.96 -1.09 -4.69
C MET A 30 -7.33 -0.55 -5.98
N ASN A 31 -8.12 -0.13 -6.97
CA ASN A 31 -7.58 0.39 -8.23
C ASN A 31 -7.02 1.81 -8.05
N THR A 32 -7.60 2.60 -7.15
CA THR A 32 -7.13 3.97 -6.88
C THR A 32 -5.68 3.98 -6.41
N ILE A 33 -5.30 3.14 -5.46
CA ILE A 33 -3.91 3.06 -4.97
C ILE A 33 -2.97 2.63 -6.11
N LYS A 34 -3.37 1.66 -6.94
CA LYS A 34 -2.55 1.12 -8.04
C LYS A 34 -2.24 2.14 -9.14
N GLU A 35 -3.06 3.16 -9.31
CA GLU A 35 -2.89 4.18 -10.35
C GLU A 35 -2.06 5.38 -9.91
N ILE A 36 -1.80 5.56 -8.61
CA ILE A 36 -0.98 6.67 -8.11
C ILE A 36 0.46 6.54 -8.65
N PRO A 37 0.98 7.51 -9.41
CA PRO A 37 2.36 7.47 -9.86
C PRO A 37 3.30 7.66 -8.65
N ILE A 38 4.40 6.90 -8.65
CA ILE A 38 5.52 7.12 -7.75
C ILE A 38 6.61 7.77 -8.61
N GLU A 39 7.08 8.93 -8.19
CA GLU A 39 8.09 9.67 -8.95
C GLU A 39 9.49 9.14 -8.61
N ASN A 40 10.43 9.33 -9.54
CA ASN A 40 11.81 9.00 -9.24
C ASN A 40 12.40 10.08 -8.34
N ILE A 41 12.96 9.69 -7.20
CA ILE A 41 13.50 10.60 -6.20
C ILE A 41 15.02 10.56 -6.25
N ASP A 42 15.64 11.72 -6.39
CA ASP A 42 17.08 11.88 -6.21
C ASP A 42 17.39 12.22 -4.74
N PHE A 43 17.71 11.20 -3.96
CA PHE A 43 18.03 11.34 -2.54
C PHE A 43 19.28 12.22 -2.27
N THR A 44 20.15 12.41 -3.27
CA THR A 44 21.35 13.24 -3.11
C THR A 44 21.05 14.73 -2.99
N SER A 45 19.82 15.13 -3.34
CA SER A 45 19.33 16.51 -3.19
C SER A 45 18.83 16.84 -1.79
N TYR A 46 18.72 15.86 -0.90
CA TYR A 46 18.21 16.02 0.46
C TYR A 46 19.36 16.23 1.45
N GLU A 47 19.13 17.09 2.45
CA GLU A 47 20.05 17.28 3.57
C GLU A 47 20.00 16.08 4.54
N ASP A 48 21.03 15.96 5.37
CA ASP A 48 21.03 14.98 6.46
C ASP A 48 19.88 15.26 7.42
N GLY A 49 19.06 14.25 7.69
CA GLY A 49 17.85 14.45 8.47
C GLY A 49 16.99 13.22 8.63
N ILE A 50 15.90 13.39 9.37
CA ILE A 50 14.83 12.40 9.53
C ILE A 50 13.57 13.02 8.95
N TYR A 51 12.98 12.32 8.00
CA TYR A 51 11.83 12.77 7.24
C TYR A 51 10.65 11.84 7.49
N GLU A 52 9.57 12.39 8.04
CA GLU A 52 8.34 11.66 8.28
C GLU A 52 7.44 11.70 7.04
N GLY A 53 6.91 10.54 6.66
CA GLY A 53 5.91 10.45 5.60
C GLY A 53 4.84 9.44 5.92
N LEU A 54 3.66 9.64 5.35
CA LEU A 54 2.51 8.80 5.60
C LEU A 54 1.60 8.67 4.38
N TYR A 55 0.98 7.51 4.28
CA TYR A 55 -0.09 7.30 3.32
C TYR A 55 -1.14 6.39 3.94
N TYR A 56 -2.39 6.85 4.02
CA TYR A 56 -3.53 6.06 4.49
C TYR A 56 -4.67 6.12 3.50
N TYR A 57 -5.21 4.95 3.16
CA TYR A 57 -6.38 4.81 2.32
C TYR A 57 -7.54 4.24 3.15
N GLU A 58 -8.57 5.06 3.35
CA GLU A 58 -9.79 4.73 4.10
C GLU A 58 -9.56 4.09 5.48
N GLU A 59 -8.41 4.38 6.12
CA GLU A 59 -7.96 3.79 7.40
C GLU A 59 -7.83 2.24 7.40
N GLN A 60 -8.02 1.59 6.26
CA GLN A 60 -7.97 0.13 6.13
C GLN A 60 -6.61 -0.39 5.69
N ILE A 61 -5.89 0.44 4.92
CA ILE A 61 -4.54 0.15 4.48
C ILE A 61 -3.74 1.45 4.54
N GLY A 62 -2.57 1.41 5.18
CA GLY A 62 -1.75 2.59 5.35
C GLY A 62 -0.38 2.29 5.92
N ALA A 63 0.55 3.23 5.77
CA ALA A 63 1.86 3.17 6.38
C ALA A 63 2.29 4.56 6.86
N LYS A 64 3.07 4.58 7.94
CA LYS A 64 3.85 5.74 8.39
C LYS A 64 5.31 5.33 8.47
N VAL A 65 6.20 6.14 7.93
CA VAL A 65 7.64 5.90 7.92
C VAL A 65 8.43 7.11 8.41
N GLU A 66 9.64 6.86 8.89
CA GLU A 66 10.70 7.84 9.08
C GLU A 66 11.88 7.44 8.18
N VAL A 67 12.22 8.29 7.22
CA VAL A 67 13.35 8.10 6.29
C VAL A 67 14.54 8.89 6.82
N HIS A 68 15.64 8.20 7.10
CA HIS A 68 16.85 8.80 7.62
C HIS A 68 17.83 9.00 6.47
N ILE A 69 18.12 10.26 6.14
CA ILE A 69 19.10 10.62 5.12
C ILE A 69 20.40 11.00 5.80
N LYS A 70 21.51 10.49 5.26
CA LYS A 70 22.86 10.83 5.68
C LYS A 70 23.81 10.79 4.50
N ASP A 71 24.60 11.85 4.35
CA ASP A 71 25.56 12.05 3.26
C ASP A 71 24.90 11.89 1.86
N GLY A 72 23.62 12.25 1.73
CA GLY A 72 22.84 12.10 0.49
C GLY A 72 22.34 10.68 0.19
N PHE A 73 22.38 9.78 1.17
CA PHE A 73 21.91 8.39 1.06
C PHE A 73 20.87 8.06 2.12
N ILE A 74 20.00 7.10 1.83
CA ILE A 74 19.12 6.47 2.82
C ILE A 74 19.98 5.60 3.74
N ASP A 75 20.21 6.07 4.97
CA ASP A 75 20.91 5.33 6.03
C ASP A 75 19.97 4.28 6.66
N ASN A 76 18.71 4.65 6.87
CA ASN A 76 17.70 3.80 7.48
C ASN A 76 16.28 4.24 7.10
N ILE A 77 15.33 3.32 7.20
CA ILE A 77 13.91 3.64 7.17
C ILE A 77 13.23 2.92 8.33
N VAL A 78 12.61 3.67 9.22
CA VAL A 78 11.82 3.12 10.32
C VAL A 78 10.36 3.05 9.88
N LEU A 79 9.78 1.85 9.92
CA LEU A 79 8.34 1.67 9.76
C LEU A 79 7.65 1.95 11.09
N VAL A 80 7.04 3.12 11.21
CA VAL A 80 6.40 3.59 12.45
C VAL A 80 5.02 2.96 12.63
N ASP A 81 4.25 2.85 11.55
CA ASP A 81 2.96 2.16 11.54
C ASP A 81 2.70 1.51 10.18
N HIS A 82 1.94 0.41 10.18
CA HIS A 82 1.54 -0.30 8.97
C HIS A 82 0.20 -1.01 9.18
N VAL A 83 -0.86 -0.40 8.65
CA VAL A 83 -2.18 -1.03 8.57
C VAL A 83 -2.19 -1.92 7.33
N HIS A 84 -2.01 -3.22 7.52
CA HIS A 84 -1.58 -4.11 6.42
C HIS A 84 -2.59 -5.18 6.01
N GLY A 85 -3.62 -5.47 6.79
CA GLY A 85 -4.48 -6.63 6.54
C GLY A 85 -3.66 -7.91 6.36
N LEU A 86 -3.68 -8.52 5.16
CA LEU A 86 -2.88 -9.71 4.82
C LEU A 86 -1.48 -9.40 4.24
N GLY A 87 -1.12 -8.12 4.13
CA GLY A 87 0.05 -7.63 3.41
C GLY A 87 1.31 -7.39 4.25
N GLN A 88 1.40 -7.91 5.47
CA GLN A 88 2.57 -7.72 6.35
C GLN A 88 3.91 -8.07 5.68
N LYS A 89 3.91 -9.05 4.76
CA LYS A 89 5.11 -9.43 4.00
C LYS A 89 5.72 -8.25 3.21
N ALA A 90 4.95 -7.20 2.92
CA ALA A 90 5.44 -6.02 2.22
C ALA A 90 6.52 -5.25 2.99
N GLU A 91 6.62 -5.41 4.31
CA GLU A 91 7.58 -4.68 5.15
C GLU A 91 9.03 -4.89 4.70
N SER A 92 9.34 -6.04 4.11
CA SER A 92 10.67 -6.33 3.55
C SER A 92 11.03 -5.49 2.32
N ILE A 93 10.10 -4.71 1.76
CA ILE A 93 10.40 -3.78 0.66
C ILE A 93 11.33 -2.66 1.12
N ILE A 94 11.32 -2.33 2.41
CA ILE A 94 12.22 -1.33 3.00
C ILE A 94 13.68 -1.70 2.78
N ASP A 95 14.03 -2.97 2.97
CA ASP A 95 15.39 -3.47 2.75
C ASP A 95 15.82 -3.29 1.28
N GLN A 96 14.89 -3.46 0.34
CA GLN A 96 15.16 -3.25 -1.09
C GLN A 96 15.37 -1.78 -1.41
N VAL A 97 14.54 -0.88 -0.84
CA VAL A 97 14.70 0.57 -1.02
C VAL A 97 16.05 1.05 -0.49
N ILE A 98 16.46 0.59 0.70
CA ILE A 98 17.76 0.94 1.28
C ILE A 98 18.90 0.35 0.44
N LEU A 99 18.78 -0.88 -0.03
CA LEU A 99 19.81 -1.52 -0.84
C LEU A 99 19.99 -0.85 -2.20
N GLU A 100 18.88 -0.52 -2.87
CA GLU A 100 18.87 0.04 -4.22
C GLU A 100 18.99 1.56 -4.23
N GLN A 101 18.81 2.22 -3.08
CA GLN A 101 18.75 3.68 -2.94
C GLN A 101 17.73 4.28 -3.91
N SER A 102 16.58 3.60 -4.04
CA SER A 102 15.52 3.91 -5.01
C SER A 102 14.18 3.45 -4.45
N ILE A 103 13.10 4.19 -4.76
CA ILE A 103 11.73 3.74 -4.50
C ILE A 103 11.09 3.01 -5.69
N ASP A 104 11.78 2.98 -6.83
CA ASP A 104 11.39 2.19 -8.00
C ASP A 104 11.93 0.76 -7.86
N VAL A 105 11.34 0.00 -6.94
CA VAL A 105 11.71 -1.39 -6.63
C VAL A 105 10.53 -2.33 -6.91
N ASP A 106 10.85 -3.60 -7.16
CA ASP A 106 9.84 -4.62 -7.43
C ASP A 106 8.93 -4.88 -6.22
N TYR A 107 7.62 -4.90 -6.46
CA TYR A 107 6.65 -5.15 -5.39
C TYR A 107 6.73 -6.58 -4.86
N ILE A 108 6.61 -6.72 -3.54
CA ILE A 108 6.57 -8.03 -2.89
C ILE A 108 5.34 -8.82 -3.34
N SER A 109 5.60 -9.98 -3.93
CA SER A 109 4.55 -10.89 -4.42
C SER A 109 3.55 -11.24 -3.33
N ARG A 110 2.25 -11.14 -3.68
CA ARG A 110 1.08 -11.34 -2.80
C ARG A 110 0.93 -10.30 -1.68
N ALA A 111 1.72 -9.23 -1.69
CA ALA A 111 1.59 -8.09 -0.79
C ALA A 111 1.69 -6.75 -1.55
N SER A 112 1.41 -6.74 -2.85
CA SER A 112 1.67 -5.62 -3.76
C SER A 112 0.98 -4.31 -3.36
N THR A 113 -0.24 -4.35 -2.83
CA THR A 113 -0.92 -3.13 -2.35
C THR A 113 -0.19 -2.54 -1.14
N SER A 114 0.19 -3.38 -0.17
CA SER A 114 0.97 -2.94 0.99
C SER A 114 2.37 -2.47 0.61
N SER A 115 3.02 -3.13 -0.36
CA SER A 115 4.29 -2.66 -0.94
C SER A 115 4.14 -1.26 -1.47
N LYS A 116 3.10 -1.02 -2.27
CA LYS A 116 2.83 0.29 -2.84
C LYS A 116 2.56 1.36 -1.78
N VAL A 117 1.80 1.03 -0.74
CA VAL A 117 1.48 1.98 0.34
C VAL A 117 2.72 2.37 1.15
N ILE A 118 3.64 1.44 1.41
CA ILE A 118 4.92 1.75 2.04
C ILE A 118 5.75 2.69 1.15
N LEU A 119 5.84 2.39 -0.15
CA LEU A 119 6.56 3.26 -1.09
C LEU A 119 5.93 4.65 -1.22
N LEU A 120 4.60 4.76 -1.17
CA LEU A 120 3.90 6.04 -1.16
C LEU A 120 4.17 6.84 0.12
N ALA A 121 4.30 6.19 1.27
CA ALA A 121 4.69 6.87 2.50
C ALA A 121 6.15 7.36 2.45
N ILE A 122 7.05 6.63 1.79
CA ILE A 122 8.44 7.08 1.55
C ILE A 122 8.46 8.25 0.56
N ASP A 123 7.68 8.18 -0.52
CA ASP A 123 7.52 9.27 -1.50
C ASP A 123 6.98 10.55 -0.82
N ASP A 124 5.97 10.42 0.03
CA ASP A 124 5.42 11.52 0.84
C ASP A 124 6.48 12.13 1.78
N ALA A 125 7.30 11.30 2.45
CA ALA A 125 8.37 11.76 3.33
C ALA A 125 9.35 12.69 2.61
N MET A 126 9.64 12.39 1.34
CA MET A 126 10.57 13.17 0.53
C MET A 126 9.90 14.43 -0.03
N LYS A 127 8.68 14.33 -0.56
CA LYS A 127 7.92 15.48 -1.10
C LYS A 127 7.54 16.54 -0.07
N GLY A 128 7.31 16.14 1.17
CA GLY A 128 6.99 17.06 2.27
C GLY A 128 8.05 18.14 2.55
N ASN A 129 9.23 18.03 1.92
CA ASN A 129 10.36 18.95 2.06
C ASN A 129 10.71 19.72 0.78
N GLU A 130 9.86 19.65 -0.26
CA GLU A 130 9.95 20.58 -1.39
C GLU A 130 9.48 21.97 -0.93
N SER A 131 10.40 22.79 -0.40
CA SER A 131 10.16 24.19 0.00
C SER A 131 11.16 25.15 -0.64
#